data_AF-B7PYF2-F1
#
_entry.id   AF-B7PYF2-F1
#
_cell.length_a   1.000
_cell.length_b   1.000
_cell.length_c   1.000
_cell.angle_alpha   90.00
_cell.angle_beta   90.00
_cell.angle_gamma   90.00
#
_symmetry.space_group_name_H-M   'P 1'
#
loop_
_entity.id
_entity.type
_entity.pdbx_description
1 polymer ?
#
loop_
_entity_poly.entity_id
_entity_poly.type
_entity_poly.pdbx_seq_one_letter_code
_entity_poly.pdbx_strand_id
1 'polypeptide(L)'
;ESRPRRLLVLVNPFGGRKRAPRIYQRKVAPIFQLAGIAVQLVSNETEHYAGVRQCGCPLARCRVVCVGGDGMVNEVVNGVLLRSQRDAGVEANDAGACLRPAALKVGVIPAGSTDALVCTTTGEDSPTTSALLIVMGAEVAVDVASIHCGDRLVRYSAGFLSYGFFGDNIKASEKFRWMGPLRYSWTGGHARPPVPCGQRAWSGPATPPLCAGWQTFLKHHTYEGEVRLLVDGQASSAHNAAGNERCRVGCEVCRDAVGVDRQRPCDPKDGSSQKDGSEPYWVAVRGQFLSLSCALMANRCARSSAGVAPTAHLGNGLMDVVLVSRCSRRNFLRFLLALANSETRSPACSTLTLASFPRQFKFPFVHCFRTTCLEFVPKVEAEEGAVKRTGTWQCDGELLAESSLLVR
;
A
#
# COMPACT_ATOMS: atom_id res chain seq x y z
N GLU A 1 25.88 -16.22 10.82
CA GLU A 1 26.07 -14.76 10.87
C GLU A 1 25.17 -14.07 9.83
N SER A 2 24.16 -13.31 10.23
CA SER A 2 23.20 -12.63 9.31
C SER A 2 23.50 -11.14 9.05
N ARG A 3 24.37 -10.53 9.88
CA ARG A 3 24.69 -9.09 9.86
C ARG A 3 25.27 -8.63 8.51
N PRO A 4 24.76 -7.54 7.91
CA PRO A 4 25.34 -6.96 6.71
C PRO A 4 26.75 -6.41 6.96
N ARG A 5 27.67 -6.62 6.01
CA ARG A 5 29.01 -6.00 6.02
C ARG A 5 29.08 -4.72 5.18
N ARG A 6 28.22 -4.60 4.16
CA ARG A 6 28.17 -3.45 3.24
C ARG A 6 26.72 -3.05 2.96
N LEU A 7 26.45 -1.76 3.00
CA LEU A 7 25.13 -1.18 2.68
C LEU A 7 25.28 -0.09 1.63
N LEU A 8 24.38 -0.08 0.64
CA LEU A 8 24.13 1.08 -0.21
C LEU A 8 22.97 1.86 0.40
N VAL A 9 23.25 3.01 0.98
CA VAL A 9 22.24 3.86 1.63
C VAL A 9 21.83 4.97 0.67
N LEU A 10 20.55 4.98 0.32
CA LEU A 10 19.89 5.99 -0.49
C LEU A 10 19.13 6.93 0.45
N VAL A 11 19.38 8.24 0.37
CA VAL A 11 18.73 9.23 1.23
C VAL A 11 17.96 10.23 0.39
N ASN A 12 16.64 10.31 0.55
CA ASN A 12 15.85 11.35 -0.09
C ASN A 12 16.03 12.71 0.63
N PRO A 13 16.66 13.72 0.01
CA PRO A 13 16.93 15.01 0.65
C PRO A 13 15.67 15.81 0.97
N PHE A 14 14.56 15.56 0.28
CA PHE A 14 13.27 16.22 0.48
C PHE A 14 12.31 15.44 1.40
N GLY A 15 12.63 14.19 1.73
CA GLY A 15 11.83 13.31 2.58
C GLY A 15 11.50 13.91 3.95
N GLY A 16 10.26 13.71 4.40
CA GLY A 16 9.85 14.03 5.78
C GLY A 16 9.91 15.52 6.13
N ARG A 17 9.59 16.39 5.18
CA ARG A 17 9.82 17.85 5.27
C ARG A 17 11.31 18.20 5.35
N LYS A 18 12.13 17.61 4.47
CA LYS A 18 13.59 17.80 4.40
C LYS A 18 14.34 17.34 5.66
N ARG A 19 13.81 16.33 6.36
CA ARG A 19 14.40 15.80 7.61
C ARG A 19 15.23 14.54 7.40
N ALA A 20 15.05 13.82 6.29
CA ALA A 20 15.72 12.53 6.08
C ALA A 20 17.26 12.59 6.21
N PRO A 21 17.98 13.59 5.65
CA PRO A 21 19.43 13.70 5.84
C PRO A 21 19.83 13.84 7.31
N ARG A 22 19.08 14.65 8.07
CA ARG A 22 19.31 14.84 9.51
C ARG A 22 18.98 13.58 10.32
N ILE A 23 17.92 12.86 9.94
CA ILE A 23 17.56 11.57 10.56
C ILE A 23 18.69 10.57 10.34
N TYR A 24 19.18 10.43 9.10
CA TYR A 24 20.29 9.55 8.78
C TYR A 24 21.54 9.90 9.61
N GLN A 25 22.00 11.15 9.52
CA GLN A 25 23.23 11.60 10.18
C GLN A 25 23.19 11.45 11.71
N ARG A 26 22.06 11.77 12.34
CA ARG A 26 21.97 11.80 13.82
C ARG A 26 21.56 10.47 14.44
N LYS A 27 20.77 9.65 13.73
CA LYS A 27 20.17 8.44 14.32
C LYS A 27 20.69 7.15 13.69
N VAL A 28 20.97 7.14 12.39
CA VAL A 28 21.24 5.89 11.64
C VAL A 28 22.73 5.67 11.44
N ALA A 29 23.44 6.68 10.93
CA ALA A 29 24.87 6.59 10.63
C ALA A 29 25.71 6.17 11.85
N PRO A 30 25.48 6.70 13.08
CA PRO A 30 26.24 6.25 14.26
C PRO A 30 26.04 4.76 14.56
N ILE A 31 24.84 4.22 14.35
CA ILE A 31 24.53 2.81 14.59
C ILE A 31 25.28 1.94 13.58
N PHE A 32 25.27 2.30 12.30
CA PHE A 32 26.00 1.56 11.26
C PHE A 32 27.52 1.62 11.48
N GLN A 33 28.05 2.76 11.93
CA GLN A 33 29.45 2.93 12.27
C GLN A 33 29.85 2.05 13.46
N LEU A 34 29.08 2.06 14.56
CA LEU A 34 29.32 1.21 15.73
C LEU A 34 29.24 -0.29 15.39
N ALA A 35 28.39 -0.65 14.43
CA ALA A 35 28.25 -2.03 13.95
C ALA A 35 29.38 -2.47 12.99
N GLY A 36 30.31 -1.58 12.63
CA GLY A 36 31.42 -1.87 11.71
C GLY A 36 30.96 -2.11 10.26
N ILE A 37 29.84 -1.52 9.86
CA ILE A 37 29.25 -1.71 8.53
C ILE A 37 29.79 -0.65 7.57
N ALA A 38 30.35 -1.08 6.44
CA ALA A 38 30.78 -0.15 5.39
C ALA A 38 29.56 0.39 4.62
N VAL A 39 29.46 1.71 4.51
CA VAL A 39 28.32 2.38 3.88
C VAL A 39 28.76 3.15 2.65
N GLN A 40 28.10 2.90 1.52
CA GLN A 40 28.11 3.78 0.36
C GLN A 40 26.85 4.64 0.40
N LEU A 41 27.01 5.96 0.46
CA LEU A 41 25.89 6.91 0.57
C LEU A 41 25.60 7.55 -0.79
N VAL A 42 24.32 7.59 -1.18
CA VAL A 42 23.80 8.32 -2.35
C VAL A 42 22.66 9.22 -1.89
N SER A 43 22.75 10.51 -2.18
CA SER A 43 21.78 11.53 -1.73
C SER A 43 21.09 12.27 -2.87
N ASN A 44 21.44 11.97 -4.12
CA ASN A 44 20.87 12.62 -5.30
C ASN A 44 19.67 11.80 -5.80
N GLU A 45 18.48 12.42 -5.86
CA GLU A 45 17.24 11.72 -6.26
C GLU A 45 17.32 11.12 -7.66
N THR A 46 17.90 11.86 -8.60
CA THR A 46 18.12 11.41 -10.00
C THR A 46 19.04 10.19 -10.09
N GLU A 47 19.84 9.94 -9.07
CA GLU A 47 20.78 8.82 -9.00
C GLU A 47 20.27 7.66 -8.14
N HIS A 48 19.14 7.77 -7.44
CA HIS A 48 18.60 6.64 -6.67
C HIS A 48 18.31 5.44 -7.59
N TYR A 49 17.63 5.71 -8.71
CA TYR A 49 17.26 4.69 -9.68
C TYR A 49 18.47 4.20 -10.50
N ALA A 50 19.36 5.12 -10.88
CA ALA A 50 20.62 4.79 -11.53
C ALA A 50 21.50 3.94 -10.61
N GLY A 51 21.58 4.24 -9.32
CA GLY A 51 22.38 3.53 -8.33
C GLY A 51 21.93 2.08 -8.12
N VAL A 52 20.63 1.81 -8.14
CA VAL A 52 20.10 0.43 -8.07
C VAL A 52 20.38 -0.35 -9.37
N ARG A 53 20.24 0.30 -10.55
CA ARG A 53 20.50 -0.31 -11.86
C ARG A 53 22.00 -0.50 -12.16
N GLN A 54 22.84 0.44 -11.73
CA GLN A 54 24.28 0.50 -12.02
C GLN A 54 25.14 0.00 -10.85
N CYS A 55 24.57 -0.49 -9.75
CA CYS A 55 25.38 -1.20 -8.74
C CYS A 55 26.01 -2.42 -9.40
N GLY A 56 27.27 -2.27 -9.79
CA GLY A 56 28.17 -3.33 -10.24
C GLY A 56 28.63 -4.23 -9.09
N CYS A 57 28.08 -4.01 -7.89
CA CYS A 57 28.17 -4.95 -6.79
C CYS A 57 27.42 -6.25 -7.15
N PRO A 58 27.98 -7.44 -6.87
CA PRO A 58 27.22 -8.67 -6.95
C PRO A 58 26.01 -8.58 -6.02
N LEU A 59 24.80 -8.62 -6.60
CA LEU A 59 23.50 -8.48 -5.93
C LEU A 59 23.35 -9.35 -4.68
N ALA A 60 24.03 -10.51 -4.67
CA ALA A 60 23.99 -11.47 -3.57
C ALA A 60 24.62 -10.98 -2.26
N ARG A 61 25.42 -9.89 -2.25
CA ARG A 61 26.18 -9.46 -1.06
C ARG A 61 25.91 -8.03 -0.58
N CYS A 62 25.22 -7.21 -1.37
CA CYS A 62 24.88 -5.85 -1.00
C CYS A 62 23.42 -5.78 -0.56
N ARG A 63 23.12 -5.01 0.49
CA ARG A 63 21.74 -4.65 0.86
C ARG A 63 21.54 -3.17 0.58
N VAL A 64 20.41 -2.80 -0.02
CA VAL A 64 20.05 -1.39 -0.26
C VAL A 64 19.23 -0.90 0.92
N VAL A 65 19.50 0.29 1.42
CA VAL A 65 18.74 0.90 2.51
C VAL A 65 18.17 2.23 2.05
N CYS A 66 16.85 2.36 2.10
CA CYS A 66 16.15 3.60 1.76
C CYS A 66 15.92 4.42 3.03
N VAL A 67 16.31 5.69 3.01
CA VAL A 67 15.97 6.68 4.05
C VAL A 67 15.02 7.70 3.43
N GLY A 68 13.71 7.45 3.59
CA GLY A 68 12.66 8.21 2.91
C GLY A 68 11.26 7.80 3.35
N GLY A 69 10.26 8.26 2.61
CA GLY A 69 8.88 7.81 2.75
C GLY A 69 8.50 6.73 1.74
N ASP A 70 7.26 6.27 1.81
CA ASP A 70 6.74 5.14 1.01
C ASP A 70 7.03 5.29 -0.50
N GLY A 71 6.88 6.49 -1.09
CA GLY A 71 7.15 6.74 -2.52
C GLY A 71 8.56 6.36 -2.96
N MET A 72 9.59 6.85 -2.26
CA MET A 72 10.99 6.51 -2.55
C MET A 72 11.23 5.00 -2.41
N VAL A 73 10.64 4.38 -1.38
CA VAL A 73 10.82 2.95 -1.16
C VAL A 73 10.20 2.15 -2.30
N ASN A 74 9.02 2.55 -2.78
CA ASN A 74 8.36 1.89 -3.90
C ASN A 74 9.10 2.06 -5.22
N GLU A 75 9.70 3.22 -5.48
CA GLU A 75 10.57 3.43 -6.65
C GLU A 75 11.76 2.46 -6.62
N VAL A 76 12.43 2.33 -5.47
CA VAL A 76 13.56 1.41 -5.29
C VAL A 76 13.12 -0.03 -5.44
N VAL A 77 12.03 -0.45 -4.78
CA VAL A 77 11.48 -1.80 -4.87
C VAL A 77 11.13 -2.16 -6.32
N ASN A 78 10.49 -1.25 -7.05
CA ASN A 78 10.21 -1.44 -8.48
C ASN A 78 11.49 -1.67 -9.29
N GLY A 79 12.53 -0.85 -9.07
CA GLY A 79 13.81 -1.00 -9.74
C GLY A 79 14.51 -2.33 -9.42
N VAL A 80 14.45 -2.77 -8.15
CA VAL A 80 14.99 -4.06 -7.71
C VAL A 80 14.26 -5.23 -8.35
N LEU A 81 12.93 -5.19 -8.39
CA LEU A 81 12.11 -6.25 -8.98
C LEU A 81 12.28 -6.34 -10.48
N LEU A 82 12.23 -5.22 -11.21
CA LEU A 82 12.47 -5.18 -12.66
C LEU A 82 13.83 -5.75 -13.02
N ARG A 83 14.87 -5.40 -12.26
CA ARG A 83 16.21 -5.98 -12.43
C ARG A 83 16.20 -7.49 -12.17
N SER A 84 15.57 -7.93 -11.08
CA SER A 84 15.50 -9.35 -10.72
C SER A 84 14.77 -10.19 -11.78
N GLN A 85 13.67 -9.68 -12.35
CA GLN A 85 12.96 -10.33 -13.44
C GLN A 85 13.83 -10.42 -14.71
N ARG A 86 14.47 -9.30 -15.09
CA ARG A 86 15.37 -9.25 -16.25
C ARG A 86 16.54 -10.22 -16.12
N ASP A 87 17.20 -10.23 -14.96
CA ASP A 87 18.34 -11.11 -14.69
C ASP A 87 17.92 -12.60 -14.72
N ALA A 88 16.64 -12.89 -14.46
CA ALA A 88 16.05 -14.23 -14.57
C ALA A 88 15.46 -14.56 -15.96
N GLY A 89 15.53 -13.66 -16.93
CA GLY A 89 14.95 -13.85 -18.27
C GLY A 89 13.42 -13.84 -18.30
N VAL A 90 12.77 -13.21 -17.31
CA VAL A 90 11.31 -13.07 -17.24
C VAL A 90 10.88 -11.81 -18.00
N GLU A 91 9.99 -11.97 -18.98
CA GLU A 91 9.43 -10.86 -19.74
C GLU A 91 8.47 -10.03 -18.88
N ALA A 92 8.86 -8.79 -18.58
CA ALA A 92 8.13 -7.95 -17.62
C ALA A 92 6.68 -7.66 -18.04
N ASN A 93 6.40 -7.62 -19.34
CA ASN A 93 5.09 -7.33 -19.90
C ASN A 93 4.13 -8.54 -19.91
N ASP A 94 4.65 -9.76 -19.77
CA ASP A 94 3.84 -10.96 -19.71
C ASP A 94 3.15 -11.07 -18.34
N ALA A 95 1.88 -10.70 -18.29
CA ALA A 95 1.06 -10.81 -17.08
C ALA A 95 0.88 -12.27 -16.62
N GLY A 96 1.11 -13.25 -17.51
CA GLY A 96 1.06 -14.68 -17.25
C GLY A 96 2.36 -15.24 -16.64
N ALA A 97 3.47 -14.51 -16.71
CA ALA A 97 4.77 -15.00 -16.28
C ALA A 97 4.85 -15.35 -14.79
N CYS A 98 5.69 -16.35 -14.48
CA CYS A 98 6.06 -16.66 -13.10
C CYS A 98 7.19 -15.72 -12.66
N LEU A 99 6.86 -14.77 -11.79
CA LEU A 99 7.79 -13.78 -11.26
C LEU A 99 8.81 -14.45 -10.33
N ARG A 100 10.06 -13.98 -10.34
CA ARG A 100 11.10 -14.45 -9.43
C ARG A 100 11.21 -13.55 -8.19
N PRO A 101 11.37 -14.12 -6.99
CA PRO A 101 11.70 -13.34 -5.80
C PRO A 101 12.98 -12.53 -5.98
N ALA A 102 13.00 -11.29 -5.46
CA ALA A 102 14.19 -10.47 -5.49
C ALA A 102 15.24 -11.00 -4.50
N ALA A 103 16.43 -11.35 -4.99
CA ALA A 103 17.56 -11.73 -4.12
C ALA A 103 18.12 -10.53 -3.34
N LEU A 104 17.97 -9.32 -3.89
CA LEU A 104 18.43 -8.08 -3.28
C LEU A 104 17.46 -7.61 -2.20
N LYS A 105 17.97 -7.55 -0.95
CA LYS A 105 17.19 -7.14 0.21
C LYS A 105 17.16 -5.63 0.36
N VAL A 106 15.98 -5.09 0.64
CA VAL A 106 15.75 -3.65 0.84
C VAL A 106 15.46 -3.38 2.31
N GLY A 107 16.31 -2.58 2.96
CA GLY A 107 16.08 -2.01 4.27
C GLY A 107 15.35 -0.67 4.15
N VAL A 108 14.48 -0.37 5.11
CA VAL A 108 13.70 0.87 5.12
C VAL A 108 13.95 1.60 6.43
N ILE A 109 14.34 2.87 6.35
CA ILE A 109 14.39 3.80 7.47
C ILE A 109 13.26 4.81 7.28
N PRO A 110 12.28 4.89 8.20
CA PRO A 110 11.19 5.85 8.13
C PRO A 110 11.74 7.27 8.16
N ALA A 111 11.42 8.02 7.12
CA ALA A 111 11.65 9.46 7.06
C ALA A 111 10.56 10.16 6.25
N GLY A 112 9.39 9.54 6.08
CA GLY A 112 8.24 10.12 5.39
C GLY A 112 7.20 10.67 6.38
N SER A 113 5.95 10.73 5.94
CA SER A 113 4.84 11.25 6.76
C SER A 113 3.75 10.20 7.01
N THR A 114 3.83 9.05 6.36
CA THR A 114 2.86 7.95 6.49
C THR A 114 3.61 6.70 6.89
N ASP A 115 4.65 6.35 6.12
CA ASP A 115 5.61 5.29 6.44
C ASP A 115 4.88 3.96 6.70
N ALA A 116 3.89 3.68 5.86
CA ALA A 116 2.98 2.56 6.03
C ALA A 116 3.69 1.21 5.84
N LEU A 117 4.62 1.13 4.90
CA LEU A 117 5.37 -0.09 4.62
C LEU A 117 6.25 -0.48 5.81
N VAL A 118 7.01 0.48 6.36
CA VAL A 118 7.89 0.19 7.50
C VAL A 118 7.12 -0.03 8.80
N CYS A 119 6.04 0.71 9.03
CA CYS A 119 5.17 0.46 10.18
C CYS A 119 4.49 -0.92 10.09
N THR A 120 4.10 -1.35 8.89
CA THR A 120 3.49 -2.68 8.73
C THR A 120 4.49 -3.82 8.87
N THR A 121 5.72 -3.65 8.42
CA THR A 121 6.78 -4.69 8.48
C THR A 121 7.48 -4.76 9.84
N THR A 122 7.79 -3.61 10.45
CA THR A 122 8.54 -3.54 11.72
C THR A 122 7.64 -3.36 12.94
N GLY A 123 6.40 -2.93 12.76
CA GLY A 123 5.45 -2.63 13.84
C GLY A 123 5.52 -1.22 14.42
N GLU A 124 6.51 -0.41 14.03
CA GLU A 124 6.80 0.93 14.59
C GLU A 124 7.33 1.85 13.46
N ASP A 125 7.36 3.17 13.67
CA ASP A 125 7.90 4.16 12.72
C ASP A 125 9.25 4.78 13.19
N SER A 126 9.99 4.08 14.04
CA SER A 126 11.26 4.54 14.60
C SER A 126 12.46 4.30 13.66
N PRO A 127 13.21 5.36 13.27
CA PRO A 127 14.44 5.22 12.48
C PRO A 127 15.52 4.39 13.19
N THR A 128 15.59 4.51 14.52
CA THR A 128 16.57 3.81 15.36
C THR A 128 16.26 2.32 15.40
N THR A 129 14.99 1.95 15.61
CA THR A 129 14.55 0.55 15.60
C THR A 129 14.82 -0.09 14.24
N SER A 130 14.51 0.62 13.16
CA SER A 130 14.77 0.14 11.80
C SER A 130 16.27 -0.07 11.53
N ALA A 131 17.12 0.85 11.97
CA ALA A 131 18.58 0.71 11.85
C ALA A 131 19.11 -0.50 12.63
N LEU A 132 18.60 -0.74 13.84
CA LEU A 132 18.98 -1.91 14.65
C LEU A 132 18.55 -3.22 13.99
N LEU A 133 17.31 -3.29 13.46
CA LEU A 133 16.82 -4.46 12.72
C LEU A 133 17.70 -4.77 11.50
N ILE A 134 18.12 -3.75 10.75
CA ILE A 134 19.04 -3.89 9.62
C ILE A 134 20.41 -4.41 10.08
N VAL A 135 20.97 -3.88 11.17
CA VAL A 135 22.25 -4.35 11.74
C VAL A 135 22.17 -5.80 12.21
N MET A 136 21.05 -6.20 12.81
CA MET A 136 20.80 -7.58 13.23
C MET A 136 20.60 -8.53 12.04
N GLY A 137 20.41 -8.00 10.84
CA GLY A 137 20.09 -8.80 9.66
C GLY A 137 18.71 -9.43 9.76
N ALA A 138 17.76 -8.75 10.43
CA ALA A 138 16.37 -9.17 10.50
C ALA A 138 15.71 -9.02 9.13
N GLU A 139 14.91 -10.00 8.74
CA GLU A 139 14.34 -10.12 7.41
C GLU A 139 12.86 -10.49 7.49
N VAL A 140 12.07 -9.89 6.60
CA VAL A 140 10.63 -10.14 6.47
C VAL A 140 10.33 -10.26 4.99
N ALA A 141 9.66 -11.34 4.59
CA ALA A 141 9.13 -11.49 3.24
C ALA A 141 7.86 -10.64 3.08
N VAL A 142 7.74 -9.98 1.94
CA VAL A 142 6.60 -9.11 1.61
C VAL A 142 6.11 -9.48 0.22
N ASP A 143 4.81 -9.73 0.09
CA ASP A 143 4.12 -9.94 -1.16
C ASP A 143 4.11 -8.66 -1.98
N VAL A 144 4.20 -8.84 -3.29
CA VAL A 144 4.19 -7.74 -4.25
C VAL A 144 3.25 -8.13 -5.38
N ALA A 145 2.40 -7.20 -5.80
CA ALA A 145 1.57 -7.38 -6.98
C ALA A 145 2.22 -6.76 -8.22
N SER A 146 2.08 -7.40 -9.38
CA SER A 146 2.28 -6.78 -10.68
C SER A 146 0.97 -6.13 -11.15
N ILE A 147 1.08 -4.93 -11.73
CA ILE A 147 -0.05 -4.16 -12.23
C ILE A 147 0.15 -3.98 -13.72
N HIS A 148 -0.78 -4.49 -14.51
CA HIS A 148 -0.78 -4.44 -15.97
C HIS A 148 -1.97 -3.64 -16.48
N CYS A 149 -1.79 -3.02 -17.64
CA CYS A 149 -2.87 -2.43 -18.42
C CYS A 149 -2.72 -2.92 -19.86
N GLY A 150 -3.64 -3.79 -20.29
CA GLY A 150 -3.45 -4.56 -21.51
C GLY A 150 -2.23 -5.48 -21.38
N ASP A 151 -1.36 -5.45 -22.37
CA ASP A 151 -0.12 -6.23 -22.48
C ASP A 151 1.10 -5.53 -21.85
N ARG A 152 0.91 -4.40 -21.16
CA ARG A 152 1.99 -3.60 -20.60
C ARG A 152 2.01 -3.65 -19.09
N LEU A 153 3.18 -3.95 -18.51
CA LEU A 153 3.43 -3.73 -17.09
C LEU A 153 3.46 -2.23 -16.80
N VAL A 154 2.56 -1.79 -15.92
CA VAL A 154 2.53 -0.42 -15.40
C VAL A 154 3.56 -0.27 -14.28
N ARG A 155 3.51 -1.15 -13.26
CA ARG A 155 4.42 -1.15 -12.10
C ARG A 155 4.20 -2.37 -11.21
N TYR A 156 5.09 -2.53 -10.23
CA TYR A 156 4.89 -3.35 -9.04
C TYR A 156 4.38 -2.52 -7.86
N SER A 157 3.67 -3.17 -6.93
CA SER A 157 3.16 -2.56 -5.69
C SER A 157 3.30 -3.52 -4.51
N ALA A 158 3.63 -3.00 -3.33
CA ALA A 158 3.72 -3.78 -2.09
C ALA A 158 2.71 -3.32 -1.02
N GLY A 159 1.88 -2.32 -1.32
CA GLY A 159 1.06 -1.63 -0.33
C GLY A 159 -0.42 -1.62 -0.66
N PHE A 160 -0.86 -0.55 -1.30
CA PHE A 160 -2.28 -0.21 -1.44
C PHE A 160 -2.62 0.41 -2.79
N LEU A 161 -3.52 -0.25 -3.50
CA LEU A 161 -4.10 0.23 -4.75
C LEU A 161 -5.57 0.61 -4.51
N SER A 162 -6.04 1.72 -5.08
CA SER A 162 -7.47 2.07 -5.01
C SER A 162 -7.95 2.90 -6.18
N TYR A 163 -9.22 2.69 -6.54
CA TYR A 163 -9.94 3.37 -7.60
C TYR A 163 -11.14 4.14 -7.05
N GLY A 164 -11.48 5.24 -7.71
CA GLY A 164 -12.65 6.05 -7.38
C GLY A 164 -12.36 7.01 -6.23
N PHE A 165 -13.16 7.00 -5.17
CA PHE A 165 -13.11 8.00 -4.10
C PHE A 165 -11.69 8.27 -3.54
N PHE A 166 -10.92 7.22 -3.23
CA PHE A 166 -9.58 7.38 -2.66
C PHE A 166 -8.58 7.96 -3.68
N GLY A 167 -8.59 7.48 -4.92
CA GLY A 167 -7.75 8.02 -5.99
C GLY A 167 -8.10 9.47 -6.32
N ASP A 168 -9.39 9.81 -6.40
CA ASP A 168 -9.85 11.18 -6.63
C ASP A 168 -9.53 12.12 -5.45
N ASN A 169 -9.52 11.61 -4.21
CA ASN A 169 -9.05 12.36 -3.05
C ASN A 169 -7.54 12.64 -3.16
N ILE A 170 -6.73 11.64 -3.51
CA ILE A 170 -5.28 11.86 -3.73
C ILE A 170 -5.07 12.90 -4.84
N LYS A 171 -5.76 12.77 -5.98
CA LYS A 171 -5.72 13.73 -7.09
C LYS A 171 -6.09 15.15 -6.67
N ALA A 172 -7.16 15.31 -5.89
CA ALA A 172 -7.57 16.61 -5.38
C ALA A 172 -6.57 17.19 -4.35
N SER A 173 -5.86 16.32 -3.63
CA SER A 173 -4.92 16.68 -2.55
C SER A 173 -3.47 16.91 -3.01
N GLU A 174 -3.12 16.56 -4.26
CA GLU A 174 -1.75 16.70 -4.77
C GLU A 174 -1.24 18.15 -4.70
N LYS A 175 -2.10 19.13 -5.02
CA LYS A 175 -1.80 20.57 -4.86
C LYS A 175 -1.48 21.00 -3.41
N PHE A 176 -1.74 20.13 -2.44
CA PHE A 176 -1.53 20.35 -1.02
C PHE A 176 -0.48 19.41 -0.40
N ARG A 177 0.44 18.86 -1.20
CA ARG A 177 1.52 17.97 -0.72
C ARG A 177 2.34 18.58 0.42
N TRP A 178 2.48 19.91 0.44
CA TRP A 178 3.12 20.67 1.52
C TRP A 178 2.46 20.51 2.91
N MET A 179 1.16 20.16 2.97
CA MET A 179 0.44 19.93 4.22
C MET A 179 0.75 18.56 4.85
N GLY A 180 1.45 17.66 4.14
CA GLY A 180 1.69 16.29 4.59
C GLY A 180 0.37 15.54 4.81
N PRO A 181 0.24 14.71 5.87
CA PRO A 181 -0.93 13.84 6.06
C PRO A 181 -2.27 14.57 6.21
N LEU A 182 -2.25 15.84 6.63
CA LEU A 182 -3.46 16.66 6.77
C LEU A 182 -4.16 16.86 5.41
N ARG A 183 -3.47 16.70 4.28
CA ARG A 183 -4.03 16.84 2.93
C ARG A 183 -5.15 15.85 2.63
N TYR A 184 -5.14 14.68 3.26
CA TYR A 184 -6.14 13.62 3.07
C TYR A 184 -7.35 13.76 3.99
N SER A 185 -7.33 14.70 4.93
CA SER A 185 -8.36 14.77 5.96
C SER A 185 -9.73 15.00 5.35
N TRP A 186 -10.65 14.08 5.63
CA TRP A 186 -12.05 14.20 5.26
C TRP A 186 -12.82 15.03 6.31
N THR A 187 -12.37 15.17 7.55
CA THR A 187 -13.19 15.66 8.67
C THR A 187 -13.50 17.16 8.73
N GLY A 188 -13.36 17.93 7.64
CA GLY A 188 -13.78 19.33 7.57
C GLY A 188 -13.31 20.20 8.74
N GLY A 189 -12.13 20.82 8.64
CA GLY A 189 -11.76 21.93 9.54
C GLY A 189 -11.55 21.64 11.04
N HIS A 190 -11.68 20.41 11.53
CA HIS A 190 -11.48 20.10 12.97
C HIS A 190 -10.20 19.33 13.32
N ALA A 191 -9.36 18.99 12.34
CA ALA A 191 -8.00 18.53 12.63
C ALA A 191 -7.13 19.75 12.98
N ARG A 192 -7.12 20.18 14.26
CA ARG A 192 -6.05 21.05 14.75
C ARG A 192 -4.72 20.32 14.51
N PRO A 193 -3.72 20.94 13.86
CA PRO A 193 -2.40 20.32 13.80
C PRO A 193 -1.92 20.09 15.24
N PRO A 194 -1.28 18.95 15.57
CA PRO A 194 -0.54 18.85 16.81
C PRO A 194 0.50 19.96 16.78
N VAL A 195 0.32 20.98 17.61
CA VAL A 195 1.25 22.10 17.73
C VAL A 195 2.50 21.51 18.39
N PRO A 196 3.66 21.46 17.71
CA PRO A 196 4.89 21.12 18.39
C PRO A 196 5.12 22.20 19.44
N CYS A 197 5.37 21.79 20.69
CA CYS A 197 5.78 22.71 21.75
C CYS A 197 6.97 23.55 21.25
N GLY A 198 6.76 24.86 21.05
CA GLY A 198 7.84 25.82 20.76
C GLY A 198 7.86 26.53 19.39
N GLN A 199 6.82 26.50 18.55
CA GLN A 199 6.76 27.38 17.37
C GLN A 199 5.46 28.19 17.26
N ARG A 200 5.61 29.45 16.82
CA ARG A 200 4.58 30.50 16.74
C ARG A 200 3.31 30.03 16.01
N ALA A 201 2.17 30.46 16.55
CA ALA A 201 0.84 30.26 15.98
C ALA A 201 0.77 30.70 14.52
N TRP A 202 0.08 29.90 13.70
CA TRP A 202 -0.12 30.14 12.27
C TRP A 202 -0.93 31.44 12.05
N SER A 203 -0.38 32.40 11.30
CA SER A 203 -0.97 33.71 11.01
C SER A 203 -1.59 33.79 9.60
N GLY A 204 -2.18 32.70 9.12
CA GLY A 204 -2.92 32.66 7.85
C GLY A 204 -4.43 32.86 8.04
N PRO A 205 -5.20 32.99 6.93
CA PRO A 205 -6.62 33.35 6.98
C PRO A 205 -7.46 32.34 7.79
N ALA A 206 -8.44 32.88 8.52
CA ALA A 206 -9.23 32.21 9.57
C ALA A 206 -10.18 31.08 9.11
N THR A 207 -10.11 30.64 7.85
CA THR A 207 -10.86 29.49 7.34
C THR A 207 -9.89 28.49 6.71
N PRO A 208 -9.73 27.27 7.27
CA PRO A 208 -8.94 26.25 6.59
C PRO A 208 -9.63 25.95 5.24
N PRO A 209 -8.89 25.90 4.11
CA PRO A 209 -9.48 25.52 2.84
C PRO A 209 -10.20 24.18 3.03
N LEU A 210 -11.44 24.06 2.56
CA LEU A 210 -12.19 22.80 2.57
C LEU A 210 -11.24 21.70 2.11
N CYS A 211 -10.88 20.78 3.02
CA CYS A 211 -9.84 19.80 2.75
C CYS A 211 -10.20 19.03 1.47
N ALA A 212 -9.20 18.68 0.65
CA ALA A 212 -9.41 17.96 -0.62
C ALA A 212 -10.27 16.70 -0.41
N GLY A 213 -10.07 16.02 0.73
CA GLY A 213 -10.96 14.99 1.24
C GLY A 213 -12.41 15.45 1.19
N TRP A 214 -12.81 16.43 2.00
CA TRP A 214 -14.18 16.96 2.12
C TRP A 214 -14.84 17.33 0.77
N GLN A 215 -14.06 17.89 -0.15
CA GLN A 215 -14.58 18.22 -1.49
C GLN A 215 -14.94 16.96 -2.29
N THR A 216 -14.11 15.91 -2.22
CA THR A 216 -14.31 14.68 -3.02
C THR A 216 -15.58 13.91 -2.62
N PHE A 217 -15.88 13.74 -1.32
CA PHE A 217 -17.17 13.11 -0.94
C PHE A 217 -18.36 14.01 -1.10
N LEU A 218 -18.24 15.34 -1.02
CA LEU A 218 -19.39 16.18 -1.38
C LEU A 218 -19.80 15.95 -2.83
N LYS A 219 -18.83 15.67 -3.72
CA LYS A 219 -19.12 15.24 -5.10
C LYS A 219 -19.78 13.86 -5.16
N HIS A 220 -19.35 12.91 -4.33
CA HIS A 220 -19.95 11.57 -4.20
C HIS A 220 -20.11 10.84 -5.55
N HIS A 221 -19.06 10.90 -6.37
CA HIS A 221 -19.06 10.28 -7.69
C HIS A 221 -19.08 8.75 -7.58
N THR A 222 -19.86 8.13 -8.47
CA THR A 222 -19.94 6.68 -8.65
C THR A 222 -19.39 6.32 -10.02
N TYR A 223 -18.70 5.20 -10.12
CA TYR A 223 -18.04 4.74 -11.33
C TYR A 223 -18.60 3.37 -11.69
N GLU A 224 -19.01 3.20 -12.95
CA GLU A 224 -19.56 1.94 -13.44
C GLU A 224 -18.46 1.08 -14.06
N GLY A 225 -18.51 -0.22 -13.81
CA GLY A 225 -17.54 -1.16 -14.36
C GLY A 225 -17.80 -2.61 -13.98
N GLU A 226 -16.90 -3.47 -14.45
CA GLU A 226 -16.84 -4.88 -14.12
C GLU A 226 -15.55 -5.17 -13.35
N VAL A 227 -15.69 -5.84 -12.21
CA VAL A 227 -14.59 -6.34 -11.40
C VAL A 227 -14.57 -7.86 -11.53
N ARG A 228 -13.44 -8.45 -11.93
CA ARG A 228 -13.24 -9.91 -11.93
C ARG A 228 -12.19 -10.27 -10.90
N LEU A 229 -12.47 -11.31 -10.12
CA LEU A 229 -11.66 -11.77 -9.00
C LEU A 229 -11.44 -13.27 -9.10
N LEU A 230 -10.21 -13.74 -8.92
CA LEU A 230 -9.91 -15.17 -8.85
C LEU A 230 -10.01 -15.67 -7.41
N VAL A 231 -11.09 -16.40 -7.09
CA VAL A 231 -11.39 -16.87 -5.74
C VAL A 231 -11.10 -18.36 -5.61
N ASP A 232 -10.54 -18.78 -4.47
CA ASP A 232 -10.28 -20.19 -4.18
C ASP A 232 -11.55 -20.98 -3.87
N GLY A 233 -11.74 -22.12 -4.53
CA GLY A 233 -12.90 -23.01 -4.33
C GLY A 233 -13.07 -23.52 -2.89
N GLN A 234 -11.96 -23.74 -2.16
CA GLN A 234 -11.99 -24.14 -0.74
C GLN A 234 -12.32 -22.98 0.21
N ALA A 235 -12.24 -21.72 -0.23
CA ALA A 235 -12.57 -20.54 0.58
C ALA A 235 -14.10 -20.32 0.67
N SER A 236 -14.84 -21.40 0.89
CA SER A 236 -16.30 -21.46 1.02
C SER A 236 -16.85 -20.72 2.24
N SER A 237 -16.01 -20.26 3.17
CA SER A 237 -16.39 -19.25 4.17
C SER A 237 -16.08 -17.85 3.65
N ALA A 238 -17.10 -17.02 3.47
CA ALA A 238 -16.98 -15.60 3.13
C ALA A 238 -15.81 -14.95 3.90
N HIS A 239 -14.83 -14.40 3.16
CA HIS A 239 -13.65 -13.74 3.74
C HIS A 239 -14.08 -12.75 4.81
N ASN A 240 -13.75 -13.04 6.07
CA ASN A 240 -14.08 -12.18 7.18
C ASN A 240 -12.98 -11.12 7.34
N ALA A 241 -13.05 -10.07 6.53
CA ALA A 241 -12.17 -8.91 6.64
C ALA A 241 -12.28 -8.20 8.02
N ALA A 242 -13.31 -8.53 8.82
CA ALA A 242 -13.49 -8.08 10.20
C ALA A 242 -13.16 -9.18 11.23
N GLY A 243 -12.37 -10.17 10.83
CA GLY A 243 -11.85 -11.26 11.63
C GLY A 243 -10.83 -10.79 12.68
N ASN A 244 -10.47 -11.71 13.58
CA ASN A 244 -9.51 -11.45 14.65
C ASN A 244 -8.06 -11.79 14.26
N GLU A 245 -7.87 -12.52 13.16
CA GLU A 245 -6.56 -12.90 12.64
C GLU A 245 -5.88 -11.66 12.03
N ARG A 246 -4.96 -11.07 12.79
CA ARG A 246 -4.21 -9.88 12.37
C ARG A 246 -2.76 -10.24 12.09
N CYS A 247 -2.23 -9.73 10.98
CA CYS A 247 -0.81 -9.83 10.70
C CYS A 247 -0.01 -8.89 11.62
N ARG A 248 0.78 -9.49 12.51
CA ARG A 248 1.70 -8.79 13.41
C ARG A 248 3.11 -9.34 13.24
N VAL A 249 4.09 -8.66 13.85
CA VAL A 249 5.47 -9.14 13.89
C VAL A 249 5.48 -10.56 14.48
N GLY A 250 6.11 -11.51 13.77
CA GLY A 250 6.13 -12.92 14.15
C GLY A 250 4.90 -13.75 13.74
N CYS A 251 4.05 -13.25 12.85
CA CYS A 251 2.90 -13.98 12.33
C CYS A 251 3.31 -15.31 11.66
N GLU A 252 2.65 -16.41 12.07
CA GLU A 252 2.97 -17.76 11.60
C GLU A 252 2.69 -17.94 10.11
N VAL A 253 1.54 -17.44 9.63
CA VAL A 253 1.18 -17.47 8.20
C VAL A 253 2.28 -16.86 7.32
N CYS A 254 2.85 -15.72 7.75
CA CYS A 254 3.91 -15.04 7.01
C CYS A 254 5.28 -15.70 7.21
N ARG A 255 5.51 -16.35 8.35
CA ARG A 255 6.74 -17.11 8.61
C ARG A 255 6.80 -18.35 7.71
N ASP A 256 5.70 -19.08 7.62
CA ASP A 256 5.57 -20.32 6.84
C ASP A 256 5.45 -20.04 5.33
N ALA A 257 5.30 -18.77 4.96
CA ALA A 257 5.32 -18.32 3.58
C ALA A 257 6.71 -18.20 2.96
N VAL A 258 7.74 -18.05 3.78
CA VAL A 258 9.08 -17.77 3.28
C VAL A 258 9.59 -18.97 2.47
N GLY A 259 9.91 -18.73 1.20
CA GLY A 259 10.46 -19.76 0.30
C GLY A 259 9.42 -20.69 -0.34
N VAL A 260 8.12 -20.45 -0.11
CA VAL A 260 7.03 -21.19 -0.77
C VAL A 260 6.58 -20.38 -1.99
N ASP A 261 6.70 -20.96 -3.17
CA ASP A 261 6.11 -20.37 -4.38
C ASP A 261 4.60 -20.61 -4.38
N ARG A 262 3.84 -19.52 -4.25
CA ARG A 262 2.37 -19.53 -4.27
C ARG A 262 1.79 -18.89 -5.52
N GLN A 263 2.64 -18.58 -6.51
CA GLN A 263 2.15 -18.00 -7.75
C GLN A 263 1.27 -19.00 -8.49
N ARG A 264 0.10 -18.53 -8.89
CA ARG A 264 -0.84 -19.31 -9.69
C ARG A 264 -1.02 -18.68 -11.05
N PRO A 265 -1.21 -19.47 -12.12
CA PRO A 265 -1.59 -18.94 -13.42
C PRO A 265 -2.86 -18.10 -13.29
N CYS A 266 -2.92 -16.94 -13.95
CA CYS A 266 -4.13 -16.13 -14.02
C CYS A 266 -5.22 -16.77 -14.87
N ASP A 267 -4.84 -17.65 -15.80
CA ASP A 267 -5.76 -18.42 -16.64
C ASP A 267 -5.96 -19.81 -16.04
N PRO A 268 -7.00 -20.04 -15.22
CA PRO A 268 -7.52 -21.40 -15.07
C PRO A 268 -7.93 -21.86 -16.46
N LYS A 269 -7.35 -22.95 -16.95
CA LYS A 269 -7.65 -23.49 -18.29
C LYS A 269 -9.16 -23.48 -18.53
N ASP A 270 -9.59 -22.79 -19.60
CA ASP A 270 -10.98 -22.78 -20.04
C ASP A 270 -11.52 -24.22 -20.10
N GLY A 271 -12.47 -24.54 -19.21
CA GLY A 271 -13.47 -25.57 -19.45
C GLY A 271 -13.03 -27.04 -19.53
N SER A 272 -12.27 -27.58 -18.56
CA SER A 272 -12.29 -29.03 -18.32
C SER A 272 -13.03 -29.38 -17.03
N SER A 273 -14.27 -29.86 -17.20
CA SER A 273 -15.02 -30.78 -16.34
C SER A 273 -14.67 -30.78 -14.85
N GLN A 274 -15.57 -30.20 -14.04
CA GLN A 274 -15.68 -30.36 -12.58
C GLN A 274 -15.17 -31.74 -12.10
N LYS A 275 -14.02 -31.72 -11.44
CA LYS A 275 -13.60 -32.75 -10.49
C LYS A 275 -12.95 -32.04 -9.31
N ASP A 276 -13.66 -32.04 -8.18
CA ASP A 276 -13.40 -31.33 -6.93
C ASP A 276 -13.63 -29.82 -6.92
N GLY A 277 -14.50 -29.36 -6.02
CA GLY A 277 -14.75 -27.95 -5.70
C GLY A 277 -13.56 -27.23 -5.03
N SER A 278 -12.33 -27.67 -5.31
CA SER A 278 -11.08 -27.09 -4.82
C SER A 278 -10.40 -26.15 -5.82
N GLU A 279 -10.77 -26.19 -7.10
CA GLU A 279 -10.15 -25.34 -8.11
C GLU A 279 -10.55 -23.86 -7.96
N PRO A 280 -9.62 -22.92 -8.24
CA PRO A 280 -9.93 -21.50 -8.23
C PRO A 280 -10.86 -21.16 -9.39
N TYR A 281 -11.79 -20.22 -9.16
CA TYR A 281 -12.78 -19.80 -10.16
C TYR A 281 -12.92 -18.28 -10.18
N TRP A 282 -13.30 -17.76 -11.36
CA TRP A 282 -13.52 -16.35 -11.55
C TRP A 282 -14.90 -15.91 -11.05
N VAL A 283 -14.92 -14.86 -10.23
CA VAL A 283 -16.13 -14.15 -9.81
C VAL A 283 -16.18 -12.80 -10.48
N ALA A 284 -17.24 -12.54 -11.25
CA ALA A 284 -17.49 -11.23 -11.86
C ALA A 284 -18.53 -10.44 -11.06
N VAL A 285 -18.19 -9.23 -10.64
CA VAL A 285 -19.07 -8.28 -9.96
C VAL A 285 -19.23 -7.06 -10.87
N ARG A 286 -20.44 -6.88 -11.40
CA ARG A 286 -20.81 -5.74 -12.25
C ARG A 286 -21.64 -4.75 -11.45
N GLY A 287 -21.37 -3.45 -11.60
CA GLY A 287 -22.21 -2.42 -11.00
C GLY A 287 -21.56 -1.05 -10.92
N GLN A 288 -22.16 -0.20 -10.09
CA GLN A 288 -21.67 1.14 -9.79
C GLN A 288 -20.99 1.15 -8.43
N PHE A 289 -19.73 1.58 -8.40
CA PHE A 289 -18.87 1.59 -7.23
C PHE A 289 -18.51 3.03 -6.83
N LEU A 290 -18.48 3.31 -5.52
CA LEU A 290 -17.90 4.54 -4.96
C LEU A 290 -16.37 4.42 -4.84
N SER A 291 -15.91 3.24 -4.45
CA SER A 291 -14.49 2.93 -4.38
C SER A 291 -14.24 1.44 -4.53
N LEU A 292 -13.11 1.10 -5.15
CA LEU A 292 -12.51 -0.22 -5.12
C LEU A 292 -11.13 -0.07 -4.48
N SER A 293 -10.81 -0.91 -3.52
CA SER A 293 -9.54 -0.89 -2.80
C SER A 293 -8.93 -2.28 -2.81
N CYS A 294 -7.63 -2.38 -3.03
CA CYS A 294 -6.85 -3.59 -2.99
C CYS A 294 -5.65 -3.38 -2.07
N ALA A 295 -5.52 -4.22 -1.04
CA ALA A 295 -4.49 -4.13 -0.03
C ALA A 295 -3.68 -5.42 0.04
N LEU A 296 -2.37 -5.31 -0.21
CA LEU A 296 -1.43 -6.43 -0.09
C LEU A 296 -0.94 -6.64 1.34
N MET A 297 -1.15 -5.64 2.19
CA MET A 297 -0.80 -5.68 3.59
C MET A 297 -1.76 -4.82 4.40
N ALA A 298 -1.64 -4.84 5.72
CA ALA A 298 -2.54 -4.06 6.56
C ALA A 298 -2.49 -2.55 6.28
N ASN A 299 -1.37 -2.02 5.78
CA ASN A 299 -1.17 -0.60 5.50
C ASN A 299 -1.32 0.24 6.80
N ARG A 300 -0.66 -0.22 7.87
CA ARG A 300 -0.65 0.44 9.18
C ARG A 300 0.22 1.68 9.14
N CYS A 301 -0.18 2.74 9.83
CA CYS A 301 0.64 3.94 10.01
C CYS A 301 0.31 4.62 11.34
N ALA A 302 1.07 5.65 11.71
CA ALA A 302 0.84 6.43 12.94
C ALA A 302 -0.59 7.02 13.08
N ARG A 303 -1.35 7.12 11.97
CA ARG A 303 -2.74 7.61 11.97
C ARG A 303 -3.80 6.50 11.93
N SER A 304 -3.41 5.30 11.56
CA SER A 304 -4.29 4.13 11.43
C SER A 304 -3.46 2.90 11.79
N SER A 305 -3.40 2.59 13.07
CA SER A 305 -2.56 1.50 13.59
C SER A 305 -3.12 0.11 13.25
N ALA A 306 -4.42 -0.01 12.92
CA ALA A 306 -4.99 -1.21 12.30
C ALA A 306 -4.75 -1.27 10.78
N GLY A 307 -4.64 -0.10 10.14
CA GLY A 307 -4.60 0.03 8.69
C GLY A 307 -5.95 -0.22 8.01
N VAL A 308 -5.95 -0.18 6.67
CA VAL A 308 -7.17 -0.29 5.83
C VAL A 308 -7.63 -1.74 5.66
N ALA A 309 -6.72 -2.72 5.78
CA ALA A 309 -7.02 -4.14 5.67
C ALA A 309 -6.36 -4.94 6.80
N PRO A 310 -6.87 -4.88 8.05
CA PRO A 310 -6.17 -5.42 9.22
C PRO A 310 -5.89 -6.93 9.20
N THR A 311 -6.62 -7.66 8.37
CA THR A 311 -6.49 -9.11 8.13
C THR A 311 -5.55 -9.46 6.99
N ALA A 312 -5.02 -8.48 6.25
CA ALA A 312 -4.07 -8.71 5.17
C ALA A 312 -2.71 -9.09 5.75
N HIS A 313 -2.15 -10.18 5.23
CA HIS A 313 -0.86 -10.72 5.64
C HIS A 313 0.25 -10.21 4.74
N LEU A 314 1.48 -10.24 5.23
CA LEU A 314 2.63 -9.78 4.46
C LEU A 314 3.09 -10.79 3.40
N GLY A 315 2.77 -12.09 3.51
CA GLY A 315 3.41 -13.12 2.68
C GLY A 315 2.50 -14.27 2.23
N ASN A 316 1.17 -14.16 2.39
CA ASN A 316 0.29 -15.30 2.07
C ASN A 316 0.00 -15.44 0.57
N GLY A 317 0.54 -14.56 -0.28
CA GLY A 317 0.32 -14.51 -1.71
C GLY A 317 -1.08 -14.00 -2.09
N LEU A 318 -1.79 -13.32 -1.19
CA LEU A 318 -3.18 -12.91 -1.37
C LEU A 318 -3.34 -11.42 -1.11
N MET A 319 -4.22 -10.79 -1.87
CA MET A 319 -4.64 -9.40 -1.67
C MET A 319 -6.07 -9.34 -1.14
N ASP A 320 -6.32 -8.45 -0.19
CA ASP A 320 -7.64 -8.15 0.34
C ASP A 320 -8.28 -7.05 -0.51
N VAL A 321 -9.38 -7.38 -1.21
CA VAL A 321 -10.14 -6.45 -2.06
C VAL A 321 -11.40 -6.01 -1.33
N VAL A 322 -11.62 -4.70 -1.25
CA VAL A 322 -12.81 -4.07 -0.66
C VAL A 322 -13.53 -3.28 -1.73
N LEU A 323 -14.72 -3.75 -2.11
CA LEU A 323 -15.63 -3.07 -3.03
C LEU A 323 -16.69 -2.31 -2.25
N VAL A 324 -16.85 -1.03 -2.54
CA VAL A 324 -17.91 -0.20 -1.98
C VAL A 324 -18.88 0.17 -3.09
N SER A 325 -20.01 -0.52 -3.12
CA SER A 325 -21.09 -0.27 -4.06
C SER A 325 -21.77 1.07 -3.79
N ARG A 326 -22.49 1.61 -4.79
CA ARG A 326 -23.27 2.84 -4.67
C ARG A 326 -24.15 2.81 -3.41
N CYS A 327 -23.94 3.79 -2.53
CA CYS A 327 -24.74 3.99 -1.32
C CYS A 327 -24.96 5.49 -1.05
N SER A 328 -25.79 5.83 -0.06
CA SER A 328 -26.03 7.23 0.31
C SER A 328 -24.80 7.87 0.96
N ARG A 329 -24.63 9.20 0.82
CA ARG A 329 -23.53 9.97 1.47
C ARG A 329 -23.44 9.69 2.97
N ARG A 330 -24.58 9.57 3.66
CA ARG A 330 -24.63 9.24 5.10
C ARG A 330 -24.04 7.86 5.40
N ASN A 331 -24.38 6.86 4.59
CA ASN A 331 -23.85 5.50 4.75
C ASN A 331 -22.36 5.43 4.41
N PHE A 332 -21.94 6.12 3.35
CA PHE A 332 -20.53 6.23 3.01
C PHE A 332 -19.72 6.95 4.09
N LEU A 333 -20.28 7.98 4.73
CA LEU A 333 -19.64 8.65 5.88
C LEU A 333 -19.44 7.69 7.04
N ARG A 334 -20.46 6.90 7.36
CA ARG A 334 -20.38 5.87 8.41
C ARG A 334 -19.29 4.86 8.10
N PHE A 335 -19.14 4.47 6.83
CA PHE A 335 -18.05 3.61 6.39
C PHE A 335 -16.67 4.26 6.55
N LEU A 336 -16.48 5.51 6.08
CA LEU A 336 -15.21 6.23 6.24
C LEU A 336 -14.84 6.44 7.72
N LEU A 337 -15.82 6.76 8.58
CA LEU A 337 -15.61 6.87 10.02
C LEU A 337 -15.27 5.52 10.65
N ALA A 338 -15.87 4.42 10.18
CA ALA A 338 -15.54 3.08 10.66
C ALA A 338 -14.12 2.66 10.27
N LEU A 339 -13.64 3.03 9.08
CA LEU A 339 -12.24 2.83 8.68
C LEU A 339 -11.26 3.68 9.51
N ALA A 340 -11.62 4.93 9.81
CA ALA A 340 -10.78 5.82 10.61
C ALA A 340 -10.72 5.42 12.09
N ASN A 341 -11.83 4.91 12.64
CA ASN A 341 -11.99 4.57 14.06
C ASN A 341 -11.84 3.07 14.34
N SER A 342 -11.26 2.29 13.44
CA SER A 342 -11.14 0.83 13.55
C SER A 342 -10.35 0.35 14.79
N GLU A 343 -9.80 1.27 15.60
CA GLU A 343 -9.03 0.98 16.80
C GLU A 343 -9.37 1.74 18.11
N THR A 344 -10.48 2.48 18.23
CA THR A 344 -10.87 3.03 19.56
C THR A 344 -11.53 2.01 20.50
N ARG A 345 -11.28 0.71 20.32
CA ARG A 345 -11.65 -0.33 21.29
C ARG A 345 -10.41 -0.98 21.88
N SER A 346 -9.66 -0.19 22.64
CA SER A 346 -8.95 -0.71 23.80
C SER A 346 -9.99 -0.88 24.92
N PRO A 347 -10.02 -2.00 25.68
CA PRO A 347 -11.05 -2.28 26.69
C PRO A 347 -11.07 -1.30 27.89
N ALA A 348 -10.17 -0.30 27.93
CA ALA A 348 -9.99 0.61 29.06
C ALA A 348 -10.53 2.04 28.87
N CYS A 349 -11.09 2.41 27.70
CA CYS A 349 -11.62 3.76 27.48
C CYS A 349 -13.16 3.77 27.43
N SER A 350 -13.78 3.82 28.60
CA SER A 350 -15.22 3.79 28.83
C SER A 350 -15.82 5.18 29.05
N THR A 351 -15.61 6.11 28.12
CA THR A 351 -16.25 7.44 28.20
C THR A 351 -16.57 7.99 26.82
N LEU A 352 -17.53 7.33 26.16
CA LEU A 352 -18.49 7.81 25.14
C LEU A 352 -18.97 6.60 24.34
N THR A 353 -20.02 5.94 24.85
CA THR A 353 -20.63 4.73 24.29
C THR A 353 -21.45 5.06 23.03
N LEU A 354 -20.80 5.14 21.86
CA LEU A 354 -21.48 4.89 20.58
C LEU A 354 -21.44 3.39 20.28
N ALA A 355 -22.22 2.62 21.05
CA ALA A 355 -22.30 1.16 20.99
C ALA A 355 -22.93 0.59 19.69
N SER A 356 -23.23 1.43 18.69
CA SER A 356 -24.08 1.06 17.54
C SER A 356 -23.41 1.23 16.17
N PHE A 357 -22.08 1.30 16.09
CA PHE A 357 -21.39 1.27 14.80
C PHE A 357 -21.07 -0.18 14.37
N PRO A 358 -21.51 -0.63 13.19
CA PRO A 358 -21.12 -1.94 12.66
C PRO A 358 -19.60 -2.01 12.46
N ARG A 359 -19.00 -3.21 12.60
CA ARG A 359 -17.58 -3.45 12.27
C ARG A 359 -17.30 -2.92 10.85
N GLN A 360 -16.09 -2.42 10.59
CA GLN A 360 -15.70 -1.65 9.38
C GLN A 360 -16.18 -2.21 8.02
N PHE A 361 -16.40 -3.53 7.91
CA PHE A 361 -16.85 -4.22 6.69
C PHE A 361 -18.26 -4.82 6.77
N LYS A 362 -19.01 -4.62 7.86
CA LYS A 362 -20.39 -5.14 8.04
C LYS A 362 -21.44 -4.16 7.51
N PHE A 363 -21.23 -3.67 6.29
CA PHE A 363 -22.20 -2.82 5.60
C PHE A 363 -22.74 -3.57 4.38
N PRO A 364 -24.04 -3.48 4.06
CA PRO A 364 -24.63 -4.24 2.94
C PRO A 364 -24.12 -3.80 1.56
N PHE A 365 -23.51 -2.61 1.48
CA PHE A 365 -22.90 -2.06 0.26
C PHE A 365 -21.37 -2.25 0.22
N VAL A 366 -20.80 -2.99 1.18
CA VAL A 366 -19.36 -3.28 1.24
C VAL A 366 -19.18 -4.78 1.03
N HIS A 367 -18.42 -5.14 0.02
CA HIS A 367 -18.09 -6.52 -0.32
C HIS A 367 -16.59 -6.71 -0.19
N CYS A 368 -16.17 -7.72 0.57
CA CYS A 368 -14.76 -8.03 0.78
C CYS A 368 -14.43 -9.38 0.15
N PHE A 369 -13.32 -9.42 -0.57
CA PHE A 369 -12.80 -10.61 -1.22
C PHE A 369 -11.33 -10.76 -0.86
N ARG A 370 -10.85 -12.00 -0.91
CA ARG A 370 -9.43 -12.32 -0.85
C ARG A 370 -9.11 -13.07 -2.14
N THR A 371 -8.11 -12.59 -2.86
CA THR A 371 -7.82 -13.05 -4.23
C THR A 371 -6.33 -13.05 -4.50
N THR A 372 -5.88 -13.84 -5.48
CA THR A 372 -4.55 -13.72 -6.08
C THR A 372 -4.55 -12.89 -7.36
N CYS A 373 -5.73 -12.57 -7.91
CA CYS A 373 -5.86 -11.84 -9.17
C CYS A 373 -7.12 -10.98 -9.20
N LEU A 374 -6.99 -9.75 -9.71
CA LEU A 374 -8.05 -8.77 -9.81
C LEU A 374 -7.96 -8.09 -11.18
N GLU A 375 -9.03 -8.15 -11.97
CA GLU A 375 -9.19 -7.36 -13.19
C GLU A 375 -10.31 -6.34 -12.99
N PHE A 376 -10.07 -5.09 -13.36
CA PHE A 376 -11.10 -4.06 -13.39
C PHE A 376 -11.18 -3.42 -14.77
N VAL A 377 -12.39 -3.41 -15.33
CA VAL A 377 -12.70 -2.78 -16.61
C VAL A 377 -13.80 -1.73 -16.39
N PRO A 378 -13.51 -0.43 -16.54
CA PRO A 378 -14.52 0.61 -16.42
C PRO A 378 -15.47 0.56 -17.61
N LYS A 379 -16.76 0.80 -17.38
CA LYS A 379 -17.74 0.99 -18.45
C LYS A 379 -17.58 2.42 -18.97
N VAL A 380 -17.04 2.56 -20.18
CA VAL A 380 -16.92 3.85 -20.85
C VAL A 380 -18.18 4.04 -21.70
N GLU A 381 -19.13 4.83 -21.23
CA GLU A 381 -20.30 5.19 -22.03
C GLU A 381 -19.86 6.11 -23.17
N ALA A 382 -19.98 5.60 -24.39
CA ALA A 382 -19.77 6.34 -25.62
C ALA A 382 -21.09 6.99 -26.05
N GLU A 383 -21.60 7.94 -25.26
CA GLU A 383 -22.66 8.83 -25.73
C GLU A 383 -22.02 10.14 -26.20
N GLU A 384 -22.24 10.47 -27.47
CA GLU A 384 -21.78 11.71 -28.11
C GLU A 384 -22.22 12.92 -27.27
N GLY A 385 -21.26 13.59 -26.64
CA GLY A 385 -21.47 14.82 -25.86
C GLY A 385 -21.41 14.67 -24.33
N ALA A 386 -21.41 13.44 -23.78
CA ALA A 386 -21.20 13.23 -22.35
C ALA A 386 -19.70 13.21 -21.99
N VAL A 387 -19.28 14.02 -21.02
CA VAL A 387 -17.89 14.01 -20.52
C VAL A 387 -17.59 12.62 -19.94
N LYS A 388 -16.69 11.86 -20.59
CA LYS A 388 -16.14 10.59 -20.09
C LYS A 388 -15.68 10.78 -18.64
N ARG A 389 -16.39 10.19 -17.67
CA ARG A 389 -16.05 10.35 -16.25
C ARG A 389 -15.53 9.03 -15.68
N THR A 390 -14.29 8.71 -16.02
CA THR A 390 -13.55 7.63 -15.38
C THR A 390 -12.97 8.10 -14.04
N GLY A 391 -12.97 7.23 -13.04
CA GLY A 391 -12.27 7.46 -11.78
C GLY A 391 -10.76 7.45 -11.96
N THR A 392 -10.05 7.89 -10.93
CA THR A 392 -8.59 7.86 -10.88
C THR A 392 -8.12 6.67 -10.05
N TRP A 393 -7.12 5.94 -10.54
CA TRP A 393 -6.39 4.97 -9.74
C TRP A 393 -5.27 5.65 -8.95
N GLN A 394 -5.04 5.20 -7.73
CA GLN A 394 -3.81 5.45 -6.99
C GLN A 394 -3.16 4.14 -6.60
N CYS A 395 -1.84 4.07 -6.68
CA CYS A 395 -1.00 2.96 -6.27
C CYS A 395 0.09 3.48 -5.35
N ASP A 396 0.08 3.04 -4.09
CA ASP A 396 1.05 3.41 -3.06
C ASP A 396 1.28 4.93 -2.90
N GLY A 397 0.21 5.72 -3.10
CA GLY A 397 0.26 7.18 -3.01
C GLY A 397 0.59 7.91 -4.32
N GLU A 398 0.78 7.19 -5.44
CA GLU A 398 0.98 7.77 -6.78
C GLU A 398 -0.23 7.55 -7.67
N LEU A 399 -0.54 8.51 -8.54
CA LEU A 399 -1.67 8.42 -9.45
C LEU A 399 -1.29 7.63 -10.70
N LEU A 400 -2.19 6.76 -11.16
CA LEU A 400 -2.06 6.06 -12.45
C LEU A 400 -2.92 6.75 -13.51
N ALA A 401 -2.46 6.69 -14.76
CA ALA A 401 -3.17 7.28 -15.90
C ALA A 401 -4.20 6.32 -16.50
N GLU A 402 -3.94 5.03 -16.34
CA GLU A 402 -4.73 3.91 -16.81
C GLU A 402 -6.05 3.82 -16.02
N SER A 403 -7.11 3.39 -16.69
CA SER A 403 -8.45 3.26 -16.10
C SER A 403 -8.86 1.79 -15.91
N SER A 404 -8.44 0.91 -16.81
CA SER A 404 -8.51 -0.55 -16.70
C SER A 404 -7.19 -1.11 -16.17
N LEU A 405 -7.24 -2.02 -15.20
CA LEU A 405 -6.05 -2.64 -14.62
C LEU A 405 -6.27 -4.13 -14.39
N LEU A 406 -5.23 -4.91 -14.61
CA LEU A 406 -5.05 -6.28 -14.13
C LEU A 406 -4.01 -6.26 -13.02
N VAL A 407 -4.32 -6.83 -11.87
CA VAL A 407 -3.47 -6.88 -10.67
C VAL A 407 -3.28 -8.34 -10.29
N ARG A 408 -2.04 -8.77 -10.17
CA ARG A 408 -1.66 -10.16 -9.85
C ARG A 408 -0.67 -10.19 -8.71
#